data_AF-A0A1I7V124-F1
#
_entry.id   AF-A0A1I7V124-F1
#
_cell.length_a   1.000
_cell.length_b   1.000
_cell.length_c   1.000
_cell.angle_alpha   90.00
_cell.angle_beta   90.00
_cell.angle_gamma   90.00
#
_symmetry.space_group_name_H-M   'P 1'
#
loop_
_entity.id
_entity.type
_entity.pdbx_description
1 polymer ?
#
loop_
_entity_poly.entity_id
_entity_poly.type
_entity_poly.pdbx_seq_one_letter_code
_entity_poly.pdbx_strand_id
1 'polypeptide(L)'
;MKPLTDQCLQMVLQEMRFLKRKELYAKYPAIRNQEERTGYRLNEMMISQRLTKYEIYVDGLEIVINNYPEDKTKKCGVRMTNKRRGPRCIDKSIDIDPDEAAEKWVTYILNRPNTRIQNLYLFSESPICILKCDEPMSVINIFMYVESELPEGSGRSSWVETTAPVKYLETKRVSNDDTMKAALMVSIREDVHIDGKILSEWQANRISSTSPFPLEEVVTYCTGIAESGRPIGFHCQSFFKDAYIENSTIDWLAEKLNARKTSWDERLVVVYSSWTIRNFRKCFTIPLDDASELNVHGNFLIRSTDLIIEVNAKGTAIDRDEFLNETFKCSSIICCLNELLLLLL
;
A
#
# COMPACT_ATOMS: atom_id res chain seq x y z
N MET A 1 0.26 3.97 -50.63
CA MET A 1 0.68 4.24 -49.24
C MET A 1 2.06 3.65 -49.04
N LYS A 2 3.05 4.43 -48.59
CA LYS A 2 4.34 3.86 -48.14
C LYS A 2 4.08 3.09 -46.84
N PRO A 3 4.66 1.89 -46.66
CA PRO A 3 4.56 1.18 -45.39
C PRO A 3 5.21 2.03 -44.29
N LEU A 4 4.57 2.09 -43.12
CA LEU A 4 5.20 2.63 -41.92
C LEU A 4 6.51 1.86 -41.69
N THR A 5 7.57 2.56 -41.33
CA THR A 5 8.80 1.92 -40.87
C THR A 5 8.51 1.12 -39.60
N ASP A 6 9.28 0.05 -39.37
CA ASP A 6 9.05 -0.86 -38.23
C ASP A 6 9.02 -0.12 -36.88
N GLN A 7 9.82 0.93 -36.73
CA GLN A 7 9.85 1.80 -35.56
C GLN A 7 8.53 2.57 -35.36
N CYS A 8 7.95 3.14 -36.42
CA CYS A 8 6.69 3.86 -36.31
C CYS A 8 5.53 2.90 -35.99
N LEU A 9 5.54 1.70 -36.57
CA LEU A 9 4.56 0.67 -36.23
C LEU A 9 4.67 0.25 -34.76
N GLN A 10 5.90 0.08 -34.24
CA GLN A 10 6.13 -0.23 -32.84
C GLN A 10 5.56 0.83 -31.90
N MET A 11 5.85 2.11 -32.15
CA MET A 11 5.33 3.23 -31.35
C MET A 11 3.80 3.26 -31.36
N VAL A 12 3.17 3.08 -32.53
CA VAL A 12 1.71 3.05 -32.64
C VAL A 12 1.12 1.87 -31.86
N LEU A 13 1.75 0.70 -31.91
CA LEU A 13 1.30 -0.49 -31.17
C LEU A 13 1.45 -0.32 -29.65
N GLN A 14 2.48 0.39 -29.17
CA GLN A 14 2.67 0.66 -27.74
C GLN A 14 1.58 1.57 -27.16
N GLU A 15 1.13 2.56 -27.93
CA GLU A 15 0.08 3.49 -27.50
C GLU A 15 -1.35 2.96 -27.73
N MET A 16 -1.48 1.86 -28.48
CA MET A 16 -2.78 1.28 -28.80
C MET A 16 -3.36 0.49 -27.62
N ARG A 17 -4.65 0.73 -27.33
CA ARG A 17 -5.40 -0.05 -26.35
C ARG A 17 -5.37 -1.56 -26.66
N PHE A 18 -5.27 -2.37 -25.60
CA PHE A 18 -5.15 -3.82 -25.69
C PHE A 18 -6.16 -4.47 -26.66
N LEU A 19 -7.46 -4.23 -26.46
CA LEU A 19 -8.51 -4.81 -27.30
C LEU A 19 -8.37 -4.42 -28.78
N LYS A 20 -8.02 -3.16 -29.07
CA LYS A 20 -7.87 -2.71 -30.46
C LYS A 20 -6.71 -3.42 -31.14
N ARG A 21 -5.63 -3.64 -30.38
CA ARG A 21 -4.45 -4.36 -30.84
C ARG A 21 -4.76 -5.83 -31.14
N LYS A 22 -5.58 -6.48 -30.31
CA LYS A 22 -6.09 -7.86 -30.56
C LYS A 22 -6.98 -7.96 -31.79
N GLU A 23 -7.83 -6.98 -32.05
CA GLU A 23 -8.61 -6.93 -33.30
C GLU A 23 -7.71 -6.86 -34.54
N LEU A 24 -6.65 -6.05 -34.48
CA LEU A 24 -5.69 -5.96 -35.59
C LEU A 24 -4.87 -7.25 -35.73
N TYR A 25 -4.46 -7.86 -34.63
CA TYR A 25 -3.70 -9.12 -34.61
C TYR A 25 -4.48 -10.25 -35.32
N ALA A 26 -5.80 -10.29 -35.10
CA ALA A 26 -6.68 -11.25 -35.75
C ALA A 26 -6.85 -10.97 -37.25
N LYS A 27 -6.95 -9.70 -37.65
CA LYS A 27 -7.22 -9.30 -39.06
C LYS A 27 -5.97 -9.27 -39.94
N TYR A 28 -4.81 -8.97 -39.38
CA TYR A 28 -3.59 -8.68 -40.13
C TYR A 28 -2.42 -9.53 -39.63
N PRO A 29 -2.15 -10.69 -40.27
CA PRO A 29 -1.03 -11.56 -39.88
C PRO A 29 0.33 -10.86 -39.86
N ALA A 30 0.52 -9.86 -40.73
CA ALA A 30 1.77 -9.09 -40.83
C ALA A 30 2.16 -8.36 -39.53
N ILE A 31 1.21 -8.06 -38.63
CA ILE A 31 1.54 -7.36 -37.38
C ILE A 31 1.85 -8.29 -36.20
N ARG A 32 1.68 -9.62 -36.35
CA ARG A 32 1.79 -10.58 -35.23
C ARG A 32 3.19 -10.60 -34.62
N ASN A 33 4.21 -10.73 -35.45
CA ASN A 33 5.61 -10.75 -35.00
C ASN A 33 5.99 -9.47 -34.25
N GLN A 34 5.50 -8.31 -34.71
CA GLN A 34 5.77 -7.03 -34.06
C GLN A 34 4.97 -6.89 -32.76
N GLU A 35 3.72 -7.38 -32.75
CA GLU A 35 2.87 -7.38 -31.58
C GLU A 35 3.51 -8.19 -30.46
N GLU A 36 3.95 -9.41 -30.73
CA GLU A 36 4.55 -10.36 -29.78
C GLU A 36 5.77 -9.80 -29.06
N ARG A 37 6.56 -8.94 -29.73
CA ARG A 37 7.77 -8.32 -29.17
C ARG A 37 7.53 -7.01 -28.43
N THR A 38 6.31 -6.49 -28.46
CA THR A 38 5.99 -5.16 -27.95
C THR A 38 5.12 -5.28 -26.71
N GLY A 39 5.56 -4.72 -25.58
CA GLY A 39 4.78 -4.64 -24.35
C GLY A 39 3.44 -3.93 -24.51
N TYR A 40 2.56 -4.12 -23.53
CA TYR A 40 1.25 -3.48 -23.50
C TYR A 40 1.23 -2.25 -22.59
N ARG A 41 0.33 -1.32 -22.90
CA ARG A 41 -0.09 -0.26 -21.98
C ARG A 41 -1.50 -0.57 -21.51
N LEU A 42 -1.61 -1.14 -20.31
CA LEU A 42 -2.86 -1.58 -19.70
C LEU A 42 -3.30 -0.56 -18.66
N ASN A 43 -4.58 -0.18 -18.68
CA ASN A 43 -5.13 0.65 -17.59
C ASN A 43 -5.47 -0.23 -16.39
N GLU A 44 -5.98 -1.43 -16.66
CA GLU A 44 -6.43 -2.34 -15.62
C GLU A 44 -6.18 -3.80 -16.02
N MET A 45 -5.59 -4.54 -15.09
CA MET A 45 -5.48 -5.98 -15.15
C MET A 45 -5.86 -6.59 -13.81
N MET A 46 -6.71 -7.62 -13.82
CA MET A 46 -7.06 -8.38 -12.63
C MET A 46 -6.76 -9.84 -12.88
N ILE A 47 -6.16 -10.49 -11.88
CA ILE A 47 -5.91 -11.92 -11.83
C ILE A 47 -6.55 -12.42 -10.53
N SER A 48 -7.53 -13.31 -10.67
CA SER A 48 -8.24 -13.92 -9.57
C SER A 48 -8.12 -15.43 -9.68
N GLN A 49 -7.61 -16.07 -8.64
CA GLN A 49 -7.42 -17.52 -8.55
C GLN A 49 -8.22 -18.07 -7.38
N ARG A 50 -9.11 -19.02 -7.68
CA ARG A 50 -9.87 -19.84 -6.73
C ARG A 50 -9.62 -21.32 -7.05
N LEU A 51 -9.96 -22.21 -6.11
CA LEU A 51 -9.65 -23.66 -6.19
C LEU A 51 -9.96 -24.34 -7.53
N THR A 52 -11.02 -23.94 -8.23
CA THR A 52 -11.45 -24.57 -9.49
C THR A 52 -11.65 -23.59 -10.64
N LYS A 53 -11.25 -22.32 -10.44
CA LYS A 53 -11.59 -21.24 -11.35
C LYS A 53 -10.54 -20.13 -11.33
N TYR A 54 -10.15 -19.71 -12.54
CA TYR A 54 -9.31 -18.56 -12.78
C TYR A 54 -10.09 -17.50 -13.54
N GLU A 55 -9.92 -16.25 -13.14
CA GLU A 55 -10.50 -15.10 -13.82
C GLU A 55 -9.37 -14.12 -14.13
N ILE A 56 -9.19 -13.83 -15.42
CA ILE A 56 -8.21 -12.88 -15.92
C ILE A 56 -8.99 -11.78 -16.63
N TYR A 57 -8.84 -10.55 -16.16
CA TYR A 57 -9.44 -9.38 -16.79
C TYR A 57 -8.35 -8.44 -17.30
N VAL A 58 -8.50 -7.97 -18.53
CA VAL A 58 -7.55 -7.07 -19.20
C VAL A 58 -8.31 -6.02 -20.01
N ASP A 59 -8.33 -4.78 -19.54
CA ASP A 59 -8.86 -3.61 -20.28
C ASP A 59 -10.28 -3.82 -20.91
N GLY A 60 -11.14 -4.61 -20.28
CA GLY A 60 -12.50 -4.91 -20.74
C GLY A 60 -12.68 -6.28 -21.42
N LEU A 61 -11.61 -7.06 -21.55
CA LEU A 61 -11.68 -8.49 -21.87
C LEU A 61 -11.67 -9.30 -20.58
N GLU A 62 -12.67 -10.13 -20.37
CA GLU A 62 -12.72 -11.09 -19.26
C GLU A 62 -12.49 -12.50 -19.82
N ILE A 63 -11.60 -13.25 -19.20
CA ILE A 63 -11.26 -14.63 -19.53
C ILE A 63 -11.47 -15.46 -18.27
N VAL A 64 -12.37 -16.44 -18.34
CA VAL A 64 -12.66 -17.36 -17.26
C VAL A 64 -12.20 -18.74 -17.67
N ILE A 65 -11.39 -19.38 -16.83
CA ILE A 65 -10.82 -20.70 -17.06
C ILE A 65 -11.24 -21.59 -15.90
N ASN A 66 -11.75 -22.78 -16.18
CA ASN A 66 -12.26 -23.71 -15.17
C ASN A 66 -12.06 -25.18 -15.59
N ASN A 67 -12.25 -26.08 -14.63
CA ASN A 67 -12.20 -27.53 -14.83
C ASN A 67 -13.56 -28.15 -15.24
N TYR A 68 -14.51 -27.33 -15.74
CA TYR A 68 -15.85 -27.77 -16.15
C TYR A 68 -16.10 -27.46 -17.65
N PRO A 69 -15.39 -28.12 -18.58
CA PRO A 69 -15.62 -27.94 -20.00
C PRO A 69 -17.00 -28.44 -20.44
N GLU A 70 -17.57 -27.80 -21.48
CA GLU A 70 -18.78 -28.30 -22.16
C GLU A 70 -18.54 -29.68 -22.80
N ASP A 71 -17.40 -29.86 -23.46
CA ASP A 71 -16.93 -31.17 -23.92
C ASP A 71 -16.22 -31.90 -22.77
N LYS A 72 -16.89 -32.90 -22.19
CA LYS A 72 -16.37 -33.71 -21.08
C LYS A 72 -15.14 -34.56 -21.43
N THR A 73 -14.76 -34.67 -22.71
CA THR A 73 -13.50 -35.30 -23.12
C THR A 73 -12.29 -34.39 -22.95
N LYS A 74 -12.53 -33.09 -22.69
CA LYS A 74 -11.49 -32.09 -22.47
C LYS A 74 -11.26 -31.87 -20.98
N LYS A 75 -10.14 -31.24 -20.66
CA LYS A 75 -9.73 -30.94 -19.28
C LYS A 75 -10.23 -29.58 -18.80
N CYS A 76 -10.34 -28.61 -19.70
CA CYS A 76 -10.53 -27.21 -19.33
C CYS A 76 -11.60 -26.52 -20.17
N GLY A 77 -12.47 -25.76 -19.51
CA GLY A 77 -13.39 -24.82 -20.13
C GLY A 77 -12.82 -23.39 -20.10
N VAL A 78 -12.85 -22.70 -21.22
CA VAL A 78 -12.44 -21.30 -21.36
C VAL A 78 -13.61 -20.49 -21.90
N ARG A 79 -13.99 -19.45 -21.16
CA ARG A 79 -14.98 -18.45 -21.58
C ARG A 79 -14.31 -17.11 -21.74
N MET A 80 -14.52 -16.47 -22.88
CA MET A 80 -14.06 -15.10 -23.13
C MET A 80 -15.24 -14.17 -23.35
N THR A 81 -15.27 -13.05 -22.62
CA THR A 81 -16.33 -12.05 -22.70
C THR A 81 -15.72 -10.68 -22.98
N ASN A 82 -16.19 -10.01 -24.04
CA ASN A 82 -15.86 -8.60 -24.28
C ASN A 82 -16.90 -7.71 -23.59
N LYS A 83 -16.58 -7.21 -22.39
CA LYS A 83 -17.49 -6.38 -21.60
C LYS A 83 -17.89 -5.07 -22.29
N ARG A 84 -17.13 -4.61 -23.30
CA ARG A 84 -17.43 -3.35 -24.02
C ARG A 84 -18.45 -3.50 -25.14
N ARG A 85 -18.67 -4.70 -25.68
CA ARG A 85 -19.56 -4.93 -26.83
C ARG A 85 -20.85 -5.71 -26.48
N GLY A 86 -21.14 -5.86 -25.19
CA GLY A 86 -22.32 -6.56 -24.70
C GLY A 86 -22.07 -8.04 -24.38
N PRO A 87 -23.12 -8.83 -24.06
CA PRO A 87 -23.01 -10.13 -23.39
C PRO A 87 -22.57 -11.29 -24.30
N ARG A 88 -21.97 -11.02 -25.46
CA ARG A 88 -21.48 -12.10 -26.33
C ARG A 88 -20.24 -12.72 -25.71
N CYS A 89 -20.38 -13.95 -25.23
CA CYS A 89 -19.28 -14.79 -24.78
C CYS A 89 -18.89 -15.80 -25.86
N ILE A 90 -17.63 -16.21 -25.84
CA ILE A 90 -17.12 -17.34 -26.61
C ILE A 90 -16.70 -18.39 -25.60
N ASP A 91 -17.32 -19.56 -25.68
CA ASP A 91 -17.00 -20.73 -24.88
C ASP A 91 -16.21 -21.73 -25.72
N LYS A 92 -15.15 -22.29 -25.13
CA LYS A 92 -14.28 -23.29 -25.75
C LYS A 92 -13.84 -24.33 -24.72
N SER A 93 -13.87 -25.60 -25.12
CA SER A 93 -13.25 -26.69 -24.37
C SER A 93 -11.87 -27.02 -24.96
N ILE A 94 -10.84 -27.07 -24.12
CA ILE A 94 -9.45 -27.31 -24.52
C ILE A 94 -8.83 -28.45 -23.70
N ASP A 95 -7.90 -29.17 -24.33
CA ASP A 95 -7.23 -30.32 -23.71
C ASP A 95 -5.90 -29.90 -23.05
N ILE A 96 -5.99 -28.92 -22.16
CA ILE A 96 -4.87 -28.37 -21.37
C ILE A 96 -5.38 -28.28 -19.93
N ASP A 97 -4.52 -28.54 -18.94
CA ASP A 97 -4.90 -28.37 -17.54
C ASP A 97 -5.26 -26.90 -17.25
N PRO A 98 -6.31 -26.60 -16.45
CA PRO A 98 -6.77 -25.23 -16.20
C PRO A 98 -5.67 -24.29 -15.69
N ASP A 99 -4.79 -24.80 -14.82
CA ASP A 99 -3.67 -24.06 -14.24
C ASP A 99 -2.66 -23.66 -15.32
N GLU A 100 -2.29 -24.62 -16.19
CA GLU A 100 -1.38 -24.39 -17.31
C GLU A 100 -2.00 -23.43 -18.33
N ALA A 101 -3.30 -23.53 -18.59
CA ALA A 101 -4.02 -22.62 -19.46
C ALA A 101 -4.02 -21.19 -18.90
N ALA A 102 -4.28 -21.02 -17.60
CA ALA A 102 -4.26 -19.72 -16.93
C ALA A 102 -2.85 -19.12 -16.92
N GLU A 103 -1.83 -19.90 -16.58
CA GLU A 103 -0.43 -19.48 -16.61
C GLU A 103 -0.02 -19.01 -18.02
N LYS A 104 -0.36 -19.76 -19.07
CA LYS A 104 -0.10 -19.36 -20.46
C LYS A 104 -0.77 -18.05 -20.83
N TRP A 105 -1.99 -17.79 -20.34
CA TRP A 105 -2.68 -16.52 -20.58
C TRP A 105 -1.99 -15.34 -19.88
N VAL A 106 -1.68 -15.50 -18.60
CA VAL A 106 -1.02 -14.47 -17.79
C VAL A 106 0.36 -14.15 -18.37
N THR A 107 1.19 -15.16 -18.61
CA THR A 107 2.54 -14.99 -19.17
C THR A 107 2.54 -14.41 -20.58
N TYR A 108 1.59 -14.78 -21.44
CA TYR A 108 1.45 -14.17 -22.77
C TYR A 108 1.23 -12.65 -22.73
N ILE A 109 0.59 -12.15 -21.66
CA ILE A 109 0.34 -10.72 -21.46
C ILE A 109 1.53 -10.06 -20.75
N LEU A 110 2.01 -10.67 -19.67
CA LEU A 110 2.96 -10.07 -18.73
C LEU A 110 4.43 -10.25 -19.10
N ASN A 111 4.82 -11.37 -19.72
CA ASN A 111 6.21 -11.63 -20.15
C ASN A 111 6.53 -10.93 -21.47
N ARG A 112 6.25 -9.63 -21.53
CA ARG A 112 6.61 -8.76 -22.65
C ARG A 112 7.36 -7.55 -22.14
N PRO A 113 8.54 -7.27 -22.68
CA PRO A 113 9.35 -6.14 -22.22
C PRO A 113 8.60 -4.83 -22.43
N ASN A 114 8.78 -3.90 -21.49
CA ASN A 114 8.12 -2.60 -21.45
C ASN A 114 6.60 -2.66 -21.26
N THR A 115 6.05 -3.77 -20.73
CA THR A 115 4.65 -3.78 -20.31
C THR A 115 4.45 -2.84 -19.13
N ARG A 116 3.45 -1.97 -19.26
CA ARG A 116 3.05 -0.93 -18.30
C ARG A 116 1.62 -1.16 -17.88
N ILE A 117 1.38 -1.25 -16.58
CA ILE A 117 0.07 -1.49 -15.98
C ILE A 117 -0.21 -0.36 -15.00
N GLN A 118 -1.32 0.34 -15.19
CA GLN A 118 -1.70 1.39 -14.25
C GLN A 118 -2.24 0.80 -12.94
N ASN A 119 -3.19 -0.14 -13.02
CA ASN A 119 -3.75 -0.83 -11.85
C ASN A 119 -3.67 -2.35 -12.05
N LEU A 120 -2.98 -3.03 -11.15
CA LEU A 120 -2.90 -4.49 -11.11
C LEU A 120 -3.62 -5.00 -9.85
N TYR A 121 -4.60 -5.87 -10.05
CA TYR A 121 -5.36 -6.50 -8.99
C TYR A 121 -5.03 -7.99 -8.91
N LEU A 122 -4.61 -8.44 -7.74
CA LEU A 122 -4.26 -9.83 -7.47
C LEU A 122 -5.15 -10.34 -6.34
N PHE A 123 -6.00 -11.32 -6.65
CA PHE A 123 -6.90 -11.96 -5.70
C PHE A 123 -6.61 -13.44 -5.65
N SER A 124 -6.32 -13.98 -4.47
CA SER A 124 -6.27 -15.43 -4.34
C SER A 124 -6.54 -15.95 -2.93
N GLU A 125 -7.34 -17.01 -2.90
CA GLU A 125 -7.62 -17.83 -1.72
C GLU A 125 -6.51 -18.87 -1.47
N SER A 126 -5.53 -19.00 -2.37
CA SER A 126 -4.39 -19.92 -2.28
C SER A 126 -3.10 -19.26 -2.82
N PRO A 127 -1.92 -19.90 -2.76
CA PRO A 127 -0.73 -19.37 -3.42
C PRO A 127 -1.00 -19.07 -4.89
N ILE A 128 -0.66 -17.86 -5.36
CA ILE A 128 -0.85 -17.53 -6.78
C ILE A 128 0.20 -18.28 -7.60
N CYS A 129 -0.15 -19.49 -8.02
CA CYS A 129 0.71 -20.37 -8.79
C CYS A 129 0.85 -19.92 -10.26
N ILE A 130 -0.07 -19.09 -10.75
CA ILE A 130 -0.16 -18.69 -12.17
C ILE A 130 0.69 -17.45 -12.54
N LEU A 131 1.30 -16.79 -11.56
CA LEU A 131 2.12 -15.59 -11.77
C LEU A 131 3.59 -15.92 -12.03
N LYS A 132 3.91 -16.82 -12.96
CA LYS A 132 5.32 -17.09 -13.35
C LYS A 132 5.81 -16.07 -14.38
N CYS A 133 6.03 -14.84 -13.94
CA CYS A 133 6.52 -13.78 -14.81
C CYS A 133 8.05 -13.69 -14.73
N ASP A 134 8.72 -13.86 -15.86
CA ASP A 134 10.19 -13.80 -15.95
C ASP A 134 10.70 -12.37 -16.20
N GLU A 135 9.85 -11.52 -16.76
CA GLU A 135 10.19 -10.14 -17.11
C GLU A 135 9.58 -9.17 -16.09
N PRO A 136 10.39 -8.30 -15.47
CA PRO A 136 9.86 -7.28 -14.59
C PRO A 136 9.01 -6.30 -15.40
N MET A 137 7.92 -5.84 -14.79
CA MET A 137 6.94 -4.95 -15.43
C MET A 137 6.86 -3.61 -14.73
N SER A 138 6.36 -2.59 -15.42
CA SER A 138 6.11 -1.29 -14.79
C SER A 138 4.67 -1.26 -14.28
N VAL A 139 4.49 -1.21 -12.96
CA VAL A 139 3.17 -1.15 -12.33
C VAL A 139 3.08 0.11 -11.49
N ILE A 140 2.01 0.89 -11.66
CA ILE A 140 1.82 2.11 -10.86
C ILE A 140 1.14 1.79 -9.54
N ASN A 141 0.02 1.07 -9.57
CA ASN A 141 -0.76 0.70 -8.39
C ASN A 141 -0.98 -0.82 -8.33
N ILE A 142 -0.78 -1.42 -7.16
CA ILE A 142 -1.06 -2.83 -6.89
C ILE A 142 -2.12 -2.96 -5.79
N PHE A 143 -3.09 -3.85 -6.02
CA PHE A 143 -4.07 -4.28 -5.02
C PHE A 143 -3.89 -5.78 -4.81
N MET A 144 -3.27 -6.16 -3.70
CA MET A 144 -2.80 -7.52 -3.43
C MET A 144 -3.56 -8.15 -2.25
N TYR A 145 -4.54 -8.98 -2.57
CA TYR A 145 -5.38 -9.71 -1.62
C TYR A 145 -5.11 -11.21 -1.74
N VAL A 146 -3.94 -11.60 -1.24
CA VAL A 146 -3.40 -12.97 -1.34
C VAL A 146 -3.23 -13.53 0.06
N GLU A 147 -3.93 -14.63 0.34
CA GLU A 147 -3.98 -15.21 1.69
C GLU A 147 -2.71 -16.00 2.08
N SER A 148 -1.79 -16.24 1.15
CA SER A 148 -0.61 -17.09 1.36
C SER A 148 0.72 -16.37 1.15
N GLU A 149 1.76 -16.82 1.84
CA GLU A 149 3.15 -16.40 1.59
C GLU A 149 3.66 -16.94 0.26
N LEU A 150 4.74 -16.34 -0.24
CA LEU A 150 5.47 -16.90 -1.37
C LEU A 150 5.86 -18.35 -1.07
N PRO A 151 5.62 -19.30 -1.99
CA PRO A 151 5.96 -20.70 -1.76
C PRO A 151 7.44 -20.84 -1.44
N GLU A 152 7.75 -21.54 -0.34
CA GLU A 152 9.12 -21.90 0.01
C GLU A 152 9.77 -22.69 -1.13
N GLY A 153 10.99 -22.31 -1.51
CA GLY A 153 11.70 -22.93 -2.63
C GLY A 153 11.31 -22.42 -4.02
N SER A 154 10.42 -21.42 -4.14
CA SER A 154 10.14 -20.78 -5.44
C SER A 154 11.34 -20.04 -6.03
N GLY A 155 12.35 -19.70 -5.21
CA GLY A 155 13.50 -18.88 -5.61
C GLY A 155 13.15 -17.41 -5.87
N ARG A 156 11.90 -17.01 -5.62
CA ARG A 156 11.37 -15.67 -5.85
C ARG A 156 11.24 -14.92 -4.54
N SER A 157 11.57 -13.64 -4.55
CA SER A 157 11.40 -12.74 -3.41
C SER A 157 10.14 -11.87 -3.50
N SER A 158 9.43 -11.90 -4.63
CA SER A 158 8.15 -11.21 -4.82
C SER A 158 7.17 -11.99 -5.69
N TRP A 159 5.87 -11.77 -5.48
CA TRP A 159 4.79 -12.31 -6.32
C TRP A 159 4.81 -11.71 -7.72
N VAL A 160 5.16 -10.43 -7.80
CA VAL A 160 5.27 -9.65 -9.03
C VAL A 160 6.54 -8.83 -8.96
N GLU A 161 7.44 -9.05 -9.90
CA GLU A 161 8.64 -8.24 -10.03
C GLU A 161 8.34 -6.95 -10.78
N THR A 162 8.75 -5.83 -10.21
CA THR A 162 8.51 -4.50 -10.78
C THR A 162 9.81 -3.81 -11.14
N THR A 163 9.79 -3.06 -12.24
CA THR A 163 10.96 -2.30 -12.74
C THR A 163 11.29 -1.07 -11.90
N ALA A 164 10.36 -0.63 -11.05
CA ALA A 164 10.51 0.49 -10.12
C ALA A 164 9.50 0.32 -8.97
N PRO A 165 9.77 0.93 -7.79
CA PRO A 165 8.83 1.02 -6.69
C PRO A 165 7.40 1.36 -7.12
N VAL A 166 6.43 0.58 -6.67
CA VAL A 166 5.01 0.88 -6.91
C VAL A 166 4.61 2.12 -6.14
N LYS A 167 3.82 2.99 -6.78
CA LYS A 167 3.39 4.24 -6.17
C LYS A 167 2.41 4.00 -5.02
N TYR A 168 1.48 3.07 -5.22
CA TYR A 168 0.45 2.72 -4.24
C TYR A 168 0.24 1.21 -4.18
N LEU A 169 0.30 0.68 -2.97
CA LEU A 169 -0.02 -0.70 -2.64
C LEU A 169 -1.21 -0.73 -1.68
N GLU A 170 -2.19 -1.56 -1.98
CA GLU A 170 -3.22 -1.97 -1.03
C GLU A 170 -3.11 -3.46 -0.77
N THR A 171 -3.20 -3.88 0.50
CA THR A 171 -3.05 -5.28 0.88
C THR A 171 -3.83 -5.63 2.14
N LYS A 172 -4.05 -6.93 2.35
CA LYS A 172 -4.62 -7.51 3.59
C LYS A 172 -3.56 -8.14 4.49
N ARG A 173 -2.27 -7.98 4.22
CA ARG A 173 -1.23 -8.63 5.02
C ARG A 173 0.04 -7.81 5.06
N VAL A 174 0.82 -8.02 6.11
CA VAL A 174 2.22 -7.64 6.16
C VAL A 174 3.03 -8.90 5.83
N SER A 175 3.87 -8.86 4.81
CA SER A 175 4.72 -9.98 4.39
C SER A 175 6.10 -9.50 3.96
N ASN A 176 6.99 -10.46 3.76
CA ASN A 176 8.37 -10.23 3.34
C ASN A 176 8.55 -10.08 1.81
N ASP A 177 7.48 -9.82 1.07
CA ASP A 177 7.53 -9.62 -0.38
C ASP A 177 8.30 -8.34 -0.75
N ASP A 178 9.30 -8.45 -1.63
CA ASP A 178 10.17 -7.33 -2.02
C ASP A 178 9.41 -6.18 -2.69
N THR A 179 8.37 -6.48 -3.47
CA THR A 179 7.54 -5.46 -4.12
C THR A 179 6.69 -4.73 -3.09
N MET A 180 6.25 -5.43 -2.04
CA MET A 180 5.57 -4.79 -0.90
C MET A 180 6.51 -3.92 -0.09
N LYS A 181 7.73 -4.40 0.21
CA LYS A 181 8.76 -3.62 0.90
C LYS A 181 9.16 -2.36 0.14
N ALA A 182 9.21 -2.41 -1.20
CA ALA A 182 9.62 -1.27 -2.01
C ALA A 182 8.51 -0.24 -2.25
N ALA A 183 7.24 -0.52 -1.91
CA ALA A 183 6.12 0.37 -2.21
C ALA A 183 6.26 1.75 -1.54
N LEU A 184 5.88 2.82 -2.25
CA LEU A 184 6.01 4.19 -1.75
C LEU A 184 4.89 4.62 -0.81
N MET A 185 3.66 4.14 -1.08
CA MET A 185 2.47 4.37 -0.27
C MET A 185 1.73 3.06 -0.08
N VAL A 186 1.27 2.81 1.14
CA VAL A 186 0.72 1.53 1.56
C VAL A 186 -0.60 1.73 2.29
N SER A 187 -1.60 0.93 1.93
CA SER A 187 -2.83 0.73 2.71
C SER A 187 -2.95 -0.73 3.13
N ILE A 188 -2.94 -0.99 4.43
CA ILE A 188 -3.22 -2.31 5.02
C ILE A 188 -4.69 -2.33 5.43
N ARG A 189 -5.44 -3.31 4.93
CA ARG A 189 -6.88 -3.46 5.17
C ARG A 189 -7.21 -4.73 5.94
N GLU A 190 -8.39 -4.74 6.55
CA GLU A 190 -8.97 -5.84 7.32
C GLU A 190 -8.25 -6.12 8.65
N ASP A 191 -8.87 -6.85 9.59
CA ASP A 191 -8.35 -7.09 10.95
C ASP A 191 -7.25 -8.15 10.92
N VAL A 192 -6.09 -7.78 10.37
CA VAL A 192 -4.93 -8.66 10.23
C VAL A 192 -3.86 -8.36 11.26
N HIS A 193 -3.11 -9.39 11.64
CA HIS A 193 -1.96 -9.23 12.53
C HIS A 193 -0.87 -8.43 11.82
N ILE A 194 -0.46 -7.32 12.42
CA ILE A 194 0.67 -6.50 11.97
C ILE A 194 1.92 -7.00 12.69
N ASP A 195 2.84 -7.62 11.93
CA ASP A 195 4.19 -7.90 12.39
C ASP A 195 5.03 -6.61 12.26
N GLY A 196 5.36 -6.00 13.40
CA GLY A 196 6.09 -4.74 13.48
C GLY A 196 7.52 -4.86 12.96
N LYS A 197 8.13 -6.04 13.05
CA LYS A 197 9.48 -6.28 12.52
C LYS A 197 9.45 -6.27 11.00
N ILE A 198 8.58 -7.05 10.37
CA ILE A 198 8.45 -7.09 8.90
C ILE A 198 8.05 -5.70 8.37
N LEU A 199 7.07 -5.05 9.02
CA LEU A 199 6.63 -3.72 8.59
C LEU A 199 7.76 -2.68 8.69
N SER A 200 8.66 -2.81 9.67
CA SER A 200 9.81 -1.90 9.82
C SER A 200 10.80 -1.96 8.65
N GLU A 201 10.79 -3.02 7.85
CA GLU A 201 11.63 -3.15 6.66
C GLU A 201 11.04 -2.43 5.43
N TRP A 202 9.74 -2.08 5.45
CA TRP A 202 9.05 -1.48 4.31
C TRP A 202 9.48 -0.04 4.08
N GLN A 203 9.86 0.33 2.86
CA GLN A 203 10.39 1.64 2.47
C GLN A 203 9.32 2.70 2.17
N ALA A 204 8.08 2.44 2.57
CA ALA A 204 6.97 3.35 2.33
C ALA A 204 7.13 4.66 3.12
N ASN A 205 6.87 5.78 2.45
CA ASN A 205 6.80 7.09 3.09
C ASN A 205 5.44 7.31 3.76
N ARG A 206 4.41 6.57 3.33
CA ARG A 206 3.07 6.66 3.91
C ARG A 206 2.47 5.27 4.10
N ILE A 207 2.09 4.96 5.32
CA ILE A 207 1.39 3.72 5.68
C ILE A 207 0.07 4.09 6.36
N SER A 208 -1.03 3.51 5.92
CA SER A 208 -2.31 3.59 6.62
C SER A 208 -2.85 2.19 6.85
N SER A 209 -3.26 1.89 8.08
CA SER A 209 -3.82 0.59 8.45
C SER A 209 -5.21 0.75 9.03
N THR A 210 -6.15 -0.08 8.56
CA THR A 210 -7.43 -0.29 9.23
C THR A 210 -7.41 -1.50 10.17
N SER A 211 -6.26 -2.16 10.30
CA SER A 211 -6.01 -3.21 11.28
C SER A 211 -5.45 -2.58 12.55
N PRO A 212 -5.90 -3.01 13.74
CA PRO A 212 -5.31 -2.56 14.99
C PRO A 212 -3.82 -2.89 15.05
N PHE A 213 -3.01 -1.96 15.54
CA PHE A 213 -1.58 -2.19 15.79
C PHE A 213 -1.39 -2.70 17.23
N PRO A 214 -0.94 -3.94 17.47
CA PRO A 214 -0.70 -4.40 18.84
C PRO A 214 0.40 -3.58 19.53
N LEU A 215 0.27 -3.31 20.84
CA LEU A 215 1.22 -2.45 21.58
C LEU A 215 2.67 -2.94 21.51
N GLU A 216 2.89 -4.24 21.69
CA GLU A 216 4.24 -4.83 21.62
C GLU A 216 4.82 -4.69 20.20
N GLU A 217 3.99 -4.79 19.16
CA GLU A 217 4.40 -4.62 17.78
C GLU A 217 4.74 -3.16 17.47
N VAL A 218 4.10 -2.18 18.12
CA VAL A 218 4.48 -0.77 18.04
C VAL A 218 5.89 -0.54 18.61
N VAL A 219 6.24 -1.19 19.72
CA VAL A 219 7.60 -1.12 20.29
C VAL A 219 8.63 -1.66 19.29
N THR A 220 8.38 -2.86 18.75
CA THR A 220 9.24 -3.47 17.71
C THR A 220 9.38 -2.56 16.49
N TYR A 221 8.26 -2.05 15.99
CA TYR A 221 8.22 -1.19 14.81
C TYR A 221 8.97 0.13 15.00
N CYS A 222 8.74 0.82 16.13
CA CYS A 222 9.41 2.09 16.43
C CYS A 222 10.92 1.89 16.63
N THR A 223 11.33 0.77 17.25
CA THR A 223 12.74 0.41 17.39
C THR A 223 13.38 0.20 16.01
N GLY A 224 12.72 -0.58 15.14
CA GLY A 224 13.21 -0.80 13.77
C GLY A 224 13.30 0.50 12.95
N ILE A 225 12.35 1.43 13.10
CA ILE A 225 12.44 2.77 12.49
C ILE A 225 13.60 3.58 13.07
N ALA A 226 13.80 3.55 14.38
CA ALA A 226 14.89 4.27 15.03
C ALA A 226 16.26 3.78 14.57
N GLU A 227 16.41 2.48 14.33
CA GLU A 227 17.65 1.86 13.85
C GLU A 227 17.89 2.07 12.35
N SER A 228 16.85 1.91 11.53
CA SER A 228 16.97 2.03 10.06
C SER A 228 16.93 3.47 9.55
N GLY A 229 16.35 4.38 10.34
CA GLY A 229 16.05 5.74 9.93
C GLY A 229 14.89 5.83 8.94
N ARG A 230 14.24 6.99 8.89
CA ARG A 230 13.24 7.35 7.88
C ARG A 230 13.40 8.80 7.48
N PRO A 231 13.04 9.17 6.24
CA PRO A 231 13.08 10.56 5.83
C PRO A 231 12.03 11.39 6.58
N ILE A 232 12.35 12.67 6.79
CA ILE A 232 11.36 13.66 7.24
C ILE A 232 10.15 13.64 6.30
N GLY A 233 8.95 13.63 6.87
CA GLY A 233 7.69 13.48 6.15
C GLY A 233 7.18 12.04 6.05
N PHE A 234 7.91 11.06 6.60
CA PHE A 234 7.35 9.73 6.83
C PHE A 234 6.13 9.80 7.76
N HIS A 235 5.08 9.07 7.42
CA HIS A 235 3.83 9.05 8.18
C HIS A 235 3.15 7.68 8.17
N CYS A 236 2.93 7.11 9.34
CA CYS A 236 2.19 5.87 9.56
C CYS A 236 0.98 6.13 10.47
N GLN A 237 -0.21 5.75 10.00
CA GLN A 237 -1.46 5.88 10.72
C GLN A 237 -2.12 4.51 10.93
N SER A 238 -2.52 4.22 12.15
CA SER A 238 -3.26 3.02 12.55
C SER A 238 -4.16 3.33 13.75
N PHE A 239 -4.61 2.33 14.50
CA PHE A 239 -5.30 2.50 15.78
C PHE A 239 -5.07 1.31 16.72
N PHE A 240 -5.46 1.44 17.98
CA PHE A 240 -5.51 0.36 18.96
C PHE A 240 -6.95 -0.16 19.14
N LYS A 241 -7.15 -1.49 19.15
CA LYS A 241 -8.50 -2.08 19.21
C LYS A 241 -9.19 -1.84 20.56
N ASP A 242 -8.44 -2.07 21.63
CA ASP A 242 -8.97 -2.16 23.00
C ASP A 242 -8.22 -1.24 23.97
N ALA A 243 -7.45 -0.29 23.44
CA ALA A 243 -6.73 0.70 24.23
C ALA A 243 -6.99 2.07 23.64
N TYR A 244 -7.41 3.00 24.48
CA TYR A 244 -7.29 4.40 24.11
C TYR A 244 -5.80 4.76 24.07
N ILE A 245 -5.43 5.68 23.18
CA ILE A 245 -4.21 6.49 23.36
C ILE A 245 -4.49 7.47 24.50
N GLU A 246 -4.74 6.90 25.68
CA GLU A 246 -4.80 7.61 26.93
C GLU A 246 -3.39 7.83 27.45
N ASN A 247 -3.33 8.66 28.47
CA ASN A 247 -2.12 9.16 29.08
C ASN A 247 -1.12 8.07 29.52
N SER A 248 -1.60 6.90 29.92
CA SER A 248 -0.78 5.77 30.39
C SER A 248 -0.12 5.01 29.23
N THR A 249 -0.82 4.81 28.11
CA THR A 249 -0.30 4.03 26.97
C THR A 249 0.93 4.69 26.35
N ILE A 250 0.87 6.01 26.11
CA ILE A 250 2.01 6.77 25.55
C ILE A 250 3.19 6.80 26.53
N ASP A 251 2.92 6.97 27.82
CA ASP A 251 4.00 7.01 28.83
C ASP A 251 4.65 5.63 29.00
N TRP A 252 3.86 4.56 28.93
CA TRP A 252 4.37 3.19 28.92
C TRP A 252 5.21 2.89 27.68
N LEU A 253 4.75 3.28 26.49
CA LEU A 253 5.53 3.14 25.25
C LEU A 253 6.83 3.94 25.33
N ALA A 254 6.79 5.16 25.87
CA ALA A 254 7.99 5.98 26.07
C ALA A 254 9.01 5.28 27.00
N GLU A 255 8.54 4.71 28.10
CA GLU A 255 9.39 3.96 29.04
C GLU A 255 10.00 2.71 28.40
N LYS A 256 9.20 1.96 27.62
CA LYS A 256 9.67 0.77 26.90
C LYS A 256 10.73 1.08 25.86
N LEU A 257 10.61 2.21 25.18
CA LEU A 257 11.52 2.65 24.12
C LEU A 257 12.66 3.54 24.65
N ASN A 258 12.72 3.80 25.96
CA ASN A 258 13.61 4.79 26.58
C ASN A 258 13.56 6.16 25.85
N ALA A 259 12.35 6.55 25.43
CA ALA A 259 12.07 7.74 24.65
C ALA A 259 11.77 8.95 25.53
N ARG A 260 11.90 10.16 24.97
CA ARG A 260 11.51 11.38 25.68
C ARG A 260 10.00 11.51 25.75
N LYS A 261 9.48 11.90 26.92
CA LYS A 261 8.07 12.23 27.12
C LYS A 261 7.82 13.67 26.67
N THR A 262 7.18 13.84 25.52
CA THR A 262 7.00 15.13 24.86
C THR A 262 5.53 15.48 24.63
N SER A 263 5.27 16.70 24.16
CA SER A 263 3.96 17.21 23.78
C SER A 263 3.98 17.63 22.32
N TRP A 264 2.93 17.27 21.59
CA TRP A 264 2.72 17.61 20.18
C TRP A 264 1.77 18.81 20.06
N ASP A 265 2.22 19.87 19.38
CA ASP A 265 1.42 21.07 19.08
C ASP A 265 1.01 21.07 17.60
N GLU A 266 -0.19 20.61 17.29
CA GLU A 266 -0.84 21.06 16.06
C GLU A 266 -1.74 22.24 16.43
N ARG A 267 -1.40 23.42 15.90
CA ARG A 267 -2.09 24.70 16.13
C ARG A 267 -3.55 24.67 15.68
N LEU A 268 -4.42 24.05 16.46
CA LEU A 268 -5.86 24.18 16.34
C LEU A 268 -6.32 25.21 17.37
N VAL A 269 -6.40 26.46 16.92
CA VAL A 269 -6.92 27.59 17.70
C VAL A 269 -8.45 27.46 17.74
N VAL A 270 -8.99 26.85 18.79
CA VAL A 270 -10.42 26.93 19.06
C VAL A 270 -10.66 28.22 19.85
N VAL A 271 -11.18 29.26 19.18
CA VAL A 271 -11.59 30.50 19.84
C VAL A 271 -13.04 30.35 20.30
N TYR A 272 -13.25 29.91 21.54
CA TYR A 272 -14.49 30.21 22.25
C TYR A 272 -14.19 31.36 23.20
N SER A 273 -14.74 32.54 22.91
CA SER A 273 -14.74 33.72 23.79
C SER A 273 -13.39 34.03 24.46
N SER A 274 -12.50 34.80 23.81
CA SER A 274 -11.31 35.43 24.42
C SER A 274 -10.26 34.53 25.10
N TRP A 275 -10.43 33.21 25.16
CA TRP A 275 -9.45 32.25 25.69
C TRP A 275 -8.95 31.33 24.58
N THR A 276 -7.63 31.31 24.34
CA THR A 276 -7.00 30.31 23.47
C THR A 276 -6.54 29.16 24.34
N ILE A 277 -7.26 28.05 24.32
CA ILE A 277 -6.80 26.80 24.95
C ILE A 277 -5.90 26.10 23.93
N ARG A 278 -4.59 26.10 24.14
CA ARG A 278 -3.69 25.21 23.40
C ARG A 278 -3.88 23.79 23.93
N ASN A 279 -4.53 22.94 23.14
CA ASN A 279 -4.64 21.52 23.45
C ASN A 279 -3.41 20.79 22.91
N PHE A 280 -2.40 20.61 23.75
CA PHE A 280 -1.25 19.78 23.43
C PHE A 280 -1.60 18.31 23.59
N ARG A 281 -1.18 17.48 22.63
CA ARG A 281 -1.34 16.03 22.72
C ARG A 281 -0.11 15.42 23.38
N LYS A 282 -0.29 14.41 24.21
CA LYS A 282 0.86 13.62 24.66
C LYS A 282 1.51 12.93 23.48
N CYS A 283 2.84 12.99 23.49
CA CYS A 283 3.70 12.38 22.51
C CYS A 283 4.85 11.67 23.26
N PHE A 284 5.48 10.73 22.58
CA PHE A 284 6.86 10.41 22.90
C PHE A 284 7.72 10.58 21.65
N THR A 285 8.97 10.96 21.88
CA THR A 285 9.90 11.31 20.82
C THR A 285 11.18 10.51 20.96
N ILE A 286 11.60 9.89 19.86
CA ILE A 286 12.88 9.20 19.73
C ILE A 286 13.76 10.02 18.77
N PRO A 287 14.94 10.51 19.20
CA PRO A 287 15.86 11.16 18.28
C PRO A 287 16.37 10.13 17.26
N LEU A 288 16.33 10.49 15.98
CA LEU A 288 16.87 9.65 14.90
C LEU A 288 18.29 10.09 14.55
N ASP A 289 18.48 11.40 14.36
CA ASP A 289 19.77 12.03 14.10
C ASP A 289 19.80 13.49 14.61
N ASP A 290 20.76 14.29 14.13
CA ASP A 290 20.89 15.68 14.52
C ASP A 290 19.79 16.60 13.96
N ALA A 291 19.09 16.17 12.89
CA ALA A 291 18.12 16.96 12.16
C ALA A 291 16.68 16.45 12.28
N SER A 292 16.47 15.20 12.70
CA SER A 292 15.17 14.53 12.67
C SER A 292 14.86 13.73 13.94
N GLU A 293 13.56 13.58 14.20
CA GLU A 293 13.03 12.85 15.35
C GLU A 293 11.75 12.10 14.95
N LEU A 294 11.58 10.90 15.51
CA LEU A 294 10.37 10.09 15.40
C LEU A 294 9.41 10.49 16.51
N ASN A 295 8.20 10.85 16.14
CA ASN A 295 7.14 11.25 17.06
C ASN A 295 5.98 10.27 16.99
N VAL A 296 5.50 9.87 18.15
CA VAL A 296 4.36 8.96 18.28
C VAL A 296 3.31 9.58 19.19
N HIS A 297 2.09 9.69 18.69
CA HIS A 297 0.98 10.32 19.40
C HIS A 297 -0.38 9.83 18.89
N GLY A 298 -1.46 10.19 19.60
CA GLY A 298 -2.83 9.95 19.14
C GLY A 298 -3.42 11.12 18.35
N ASN A 299 -4.67 10.99 17.92
CA ASN A 299 -5.43 12.08 17.30
C ASN A 299 -5.94 13.09 18.35
N PHE A 300 -6.46 14.24 17.92
CA PHE A 300 -6.95 15.33 18.79
C PHE A 300 -8.12 14.96 19.69
N LEU A 301 -8.85 13.91 19.34
CA LEU A 301 -10.07 13.56 20.05
C LEU A 301 -9.70 12.92 21.40
N ILE A 302 -10.31 13.43 22.47
CA ILE A 302 -10.26 12.81 23.79
C ILE A 302 -10.76 11.36 23.63
N ARG A 303 -9.99 10.39 24.12
CA ARG A 303 -10.24 8.94 23.95
C ARG A 303 -10.18 8.48 22.49
N SER A 304 -9.27 9.04 21.70
CA SER A 304 -8.93 8.48 20.40
C SER A 304 -8.17 7.16 20.57
N THR A 305 -8.52 6.18 19.75
CA THR A 305 -7.75 4.96 19.55
C THR A 305 -6.72 5.12 18.43
N ASP A 306 -6.75 6.21 17.67
CA ASP A 306 -5.86 6.46 16.54
C ASP A 306 -4.41 6.53 17.00
N LEU A 307 -3.53 5.87 16.27
CA LEU A 307 -2.08 5.88 16.43
C LEU A 307 -1.47 6.58 15.23
N ILE A 308 -0.66 7.61 15.49
CA ILE A 308 0.11 8.34 14.49
C ILE A 308 1.58 8.21 14.86
N ILE A 309 2.38 7.78 13.88
CA ILE A 309 3.83 7.65 13.97
C ILE A 309 4.41 8.42 12.78
N GLU A 310 5.25 9.41 13.03
CA GLU A 310 5.78 10.26 11.96
C GLU A 310 7.19 10.78 12.24
N VAL A 311 7.94 11.02 11.17
CA VAL A 311 9.28 11.61 11.27
C VAL A 311 9.25 13.07 10.88
N ASN A 312 9.70 13.89 11.82
CA ASN A 312 9.69 15.34 11.70
C ASN A 312 11.09 15.90 11.92
N ALA A 313 11.25 17.19 11.61
CA ALA A 313 12.44 17.92 11.99
C ALA A 313 12.58 17.95 13.52
N LYS A 314 13.81 17.86 14.01
CA LYS A 314 14.11 17.90 15.45
C LYS A 314 13.56 19.16 16.11
N GLY A 315 12.96 19.00 17.29
CA GLY A 315 12.36 20.11 18.06
C GLY A 315 10.94 20.46 17.62
N THR A 316 10.26 19.59 16.87
CA THR A 316 8.84 19.77 16.58
C THR A 316 7.99 19.39 17.80
N ALA A 317 8.40 18.38 18.56
CA ALA A 317 7.79 18.05 19.85
C ALA A 317 8.53 18.74 21.02
N ILE A 318 7.78 19.19 22.03
CA ILE A 318 8.30 19.96 23.17
C ILE A 318 8.38 19.05 24.40
N ASP A 319 9.45 19.12 25.20
CA ASP A 319 9.59 18.34 26.42
C ASP A 319 8.51 18.71 27.45
N ARG A 320 7.87 17.70 28.05
CA ARG A 320 6.73 17.92 28.97
C ARG A 320 7.12 18.62 30.27
N ASP A 321 8.34 18.41 30.73
CA ASP A 321 8.83 19.02 31.98
C ASP A 321 9.19 20.50 31.81
N GLU A 322 9.60 20.92 30.61
CA GLU A 322 9.80 22.34 30.28
C GLU A 322 8.45 23.09 30.21
N PHE A 323 7.43 22.43 29.67
CA PHE A 323 6.08 23.00 29.51
C PHE A 323 5.37 23.30 30.84
N LEU A 324 5.44 22.38 31.81
CA LEU A 324 4.82 22.60 33.13
C LEU A 324 5.40 23.87 33.76
N ASN A 325 6.71 24.07 33.67
CA ASN A 325 7.38 25.24 34.23
C ASN A 325 7.00 26.57 33.55
N GLU A 326 6.77 26.60 32.24
CA GLU A 326 6.32 27.82 31.54
C GLU A 326 4.85 28.17 31.83
N THR A 327 3.99 27.16 31.93
CA THR A 327 2.55 27.36 32.21
C THR A 327 2.33 27.86 33.65
N PHE A 328 3.13 27.36 34.60
CA PHE A 328 3.15 27.86 35.98
C PHE A 328 3.66 29.31 36.09
N LYS A 329 4.63 29.72 35.26
CA LYS A 329 5.08 31.12 35.22
C LYS A 329 3.99 32.07 34.71
N CYS A 330 3.29 31.74 33.63
CA CYS A 330 2.20 32.58 33.10
C CYS A 330 1.02 32.71 34.09
N SER A 331 0.64 31.62 34.76
CA SER A 331 -0.43 31.66 35.77
C SER A 331 -0.03 32.45 37.02
N SER A 332 1.23 32.39 37.47
CA SER A 332 1.72 33.22 38.57
C SER A 332 1.72 34.72 38.25
N ILE A 333 2.08 35.11 37.03
CA ILE A 333 2.08 36.52 36.59
C ILE A 333 0.65 37.07 36.48
N ILE A 334 -0.31 36.25 36.00
CA ILE A 334 -1.72 36.64 35.91
C ILE A 334 -2.35 36.75 37.31
N CYS A 335 -1.99 35.87 38.26
CA CYS A 335 -2.40 36.03 39.66
C CYS A 335 -1.86 37.32 40.28
N CYS A 336 -0.57 37.64 40.07
CA CYS A 336 0.01 38.90 40.54
C CYS A 336 -0.64 40.14 39.91
N LEU A 337 -1.01 40.09 38.62
CA LEU A 337 -1.70 41.19 37.94
C LEU A 337 -3.15 41.38 38.43
N ASN A 338 -3.86 40.29 38.74
CA ASN A 338 -5.20 40.37 39.31
C ASN A 338 -5.20 40.90 40.76
N GLU A 339 -4.20 40.55 41.59
CA GLU A 339 -4.03 41.15 42.92
C GLU A 339 -3.69 42.64 42.85
N LEU A 340 -2.86 43.06 41.90
CA LEU A 340 -2.56 44.48 41.66
C LEU A 340 -3.79 45.28 41.18
N LEU A 341 -4.66 44.66 40.38
CA LEU A 341 -5.90 45.29 39.92
C LEU A 341 -6.93 45.46 41.06
N LEU A 342 -6.97 44.51 42.00
CA LEU A 342 -7.80 44.56 43.20
C LEU A 342 -7.33 45.58 44.25
N LEU A 343 -6.06 45.98 44.21
CA LEU A 343 -5.50 47.04 45.06
C LEU A 343 -5.64 48.45 44.45
N LEU A 344 -6.02 48.54 43.17
CA LEU A 344 -6.19 49.80 42.42
C LEU A 344 -7.67 50.21 42.25
N LEU A 345 -8.62 49.37 42.69
CA LEU A 345 -10.04 49.66 42.85
C LEU A 345 -10.37 49.86 44.33
#